data_AF-G1L787-F1
#
_entry.id   AF-G1L787-F1
#
_cell.length_a   1.000
_cell.length_b   1.000
_cell.length_c   1.000
_cell.angle_alpha   90.00
_cell.angle_beta   90.00
_cell.angle_gamma   90.00
#
_symmetry.space_group_name_H-M   'P 1'
#
loop_
_entity.id
_entity.type
_entity.pdbx_description
1 polymer ?
#
loop_
_entity_poly.entity_id
_entity_poly.type
_entity_poly.pdbx_seq_one_letter_code
_entity_poly.pdbx_strand_id
1 'polypeptide(L)' 'MSDRKAVIKNADMSEDMQQDAVDCATQAMEKYNIEKDIAAYIKKEFDKKYNPTCALK' A
#
# COMPACT_ATOMS: atom_id res chain seq x y z
N MET A 1 20.00 -9.45 -2.61
CA MET A 1 18.65 -8.97 -2.18
C MET A 1 17.87 -8.78 -3.47
N SER A 2 17.02 -9.74 -3.84
CA SER A 2 16.29 -9.65 -5.12
C SER A 2 15.46 -8.38 -5.14
N ASP A 3 15.66 -7.59 -6.20
CA ASP A 3 15.12 -6.27 -6.46
C ASP A 3 13.58 -6.28 -6.56
N ARG A 4 12.88 -6.48 -5.44
CA ARG A 4 11.45 -6.17 -5.28
C ARG A 4 11.27 -4.65 -5.28
N LYS A 5 11.74 -4.00 -6.35
CA LYS A 5 11.62 -2.58 -6.58
C LYS A 5 10.19 -2.33 -7.02
N ALA A 6 9.37 -1.80 -6.13
CA ALA A 6 8.06 -1.31 -6.50
C ALA A 6 8.23 -0.18 -7.53
N VAL A 7 7.50 -0.28 -8.63
CA VAL A 7 7.51 0.72 -9.71
C VAL A 7 6.18 1.44 -9.72
N ILE A 8 6.20 2.71 -9.35
CA ILE A 8 5.02 3.57 -9.34
C ILE A 8 4.86 4.14 -10.74
N LYS A 9 3.81 3.72 -11.45
CA LYS A 9 3.50 4.21 -12.80
C LYS A 9 2.77 5.55 -12.79
N ASN A 10 1.90 5.76 -11.80
CA ASN A 10 1.16 6.99 -11.59
C ASN A 10 0.66 6.99 -10.14
N ALA A 11 0.75 8.11 -9.44
CA ALA A 11 0.31 8.25 -8.06
C ALA A 11 -0.07 9.70 -7.79
N ASP A 12 -1.26 9.90 -7.23
CA ASP A 12 -1.76 11.20 -6.76
C ASP A 12 -1.70 11.26 -5.23
N MET A 13 -0.53 10.91 -4.70
CA MET A 13 -0.25 10.89 -3.26
C MET A 13 1.20 11.37 -3.01
N SER A 14 1.48 11.90 -1.82
CA SER A 14 2.81 12.39 -1.46
C SER A 14 3.86 11.28 -1.47
N GLU A 15 5.13 11.61 -1.69
CA GLU A 15 6.23 10.63 -1.72
C GLU A 15 6.29 9.79 -0.43
N ASP A 16 6.02 10.40 0.72
CA ASP A 16 5.92 9.68 1.99
C ASP A 16 4.80 8.63 1.98
N MET A 17 3.62 8.97 1.45
CA MET A 17 2.49 8.05 1.33
C MET A 17 2.77 6.94 0.31
N GLN A 18 3.45 7.28 -0.79
CA GLN A 18 3.90 6.30 -1.79
C GLN A 18 4.86 5.28 -1.17
N GLN A 19 5.82 5.75 -0.39
CA GLN A 19 6.78 4.88 0.29
C GLN A 19 6.09 3.98 1.31
N ASP A 20 5.16 4.52 2.08
CA ASP A 20 4.30 3.76 3.00
C ASP A 20 3.45 2.70 2.26
N ALA A 21 2.94 3.02 1.06
CA ALA A 21 2.18 2.08 0.22
C ALA A 21 3.04 0.90 -0.21
N VAL A 22 4.26 1.19 -0.66
CA VAL A 22 5.23 0.18 -1.09
C VAL A 22 5.64 -0.72 0.07
N ASP A 23 5.90 -0.14 1.24
CA ASP A 23 6.30 -0.89 2.43
C ASP A 23 5.15 -1.79 2.92
N CYS A 24 3.93 -1.24 2.97
CA CYS A 24 2.74 -1.99 3.35
C CYS A 24 2.45 -3.15 2.38
N ALA A 25 2.57 -2.92 1.07
CA ALA A 25 2.42 -3.96 0.07
C ALA A 25 3.50 -5.05 0.19
N THR A 26 4.74 -4.66 0.49
CA THR A 26 5.84 -5.61 0.71
C THR A 26 5.57 -6.49 1.92
N GLN A 27 5.18 -5.90 3.05
CA GLN A 27 4.81 -6.66 4.26
C GLN A 27 3.60 -7.57 4.03
N ALA A 28 2.61 -7.11 3.27
CA ALA A 28 1.43 -7.90 2.93
C ALA A 28 1.80 -9.13 2.09
N MET A 29 2.66 -8.97 1.09
CA MET A 29 3.16 -10.08 0.26
C MET A 29 4.00 -11.09 1.05
N GLU A 30 4.60 -10.70 2.17
CA GLU A 30 5.35 -11.61 3.04
C GLU A 30 4.45 -12.37 4.03
N LYS A 31 3.38 -11.73 4.53
CA LYS A 31 2.42 -12.37 5.43
C LYS A 31 1.38 -13.23 4.72
N TYR A 32 0.97 -12.83 3.52
CA TYR A 32 -0.13 -13.43 2.78
C TYR A 32 0.36 -13.92 1.42
N ASN A 33 -0.04 -15.14 1.06
CA ASN A 33 0.24 -15.71 -0.27
C ASN A 33 -0.94 -15.58 -1.23
N ILE A 34 -2.08 -15.06 -0.76
CA ILE A 34 -3.31 -14.90 -1.55
C ILE A 34 -3.47 -13.42 -1.92
N GLU A 35 -3.54 -13.12 -3.21
CA GLU A 35 -3.70 -11.76 -3.73
C GLU A 35 -4.89 -11.01 -3.12
N LYS A 36 -6.00 -11.71 -2.90
CA LYS A 36 -7.20 -11.17 -2.25
C LYS A 36 -6.92 -10.68 -0.82
N ASP A 37 -6.15 -11.44 -0.05
CA ASP A 37 -5.82 -11.09 1.33
C ASP A 37 -4.78 -9.97 1.38
N ILE A 38 -3.82 -9.98 0.45
CA ILE A 38 -2.85 -8.89 0.28
C ILE A 38 -3.59 -7.58 0.00
N ALA A 39 -4.51 -7.57 -0.96
CA ALA A 39 -5.31 -6.38 -1.30
C ALA A 39 -6.18 -5.93 -0.11
N ALA A 40 -6.80 -6.87 0.62
CA ALA A 40 -7.60 -6.55 1.79
C ALA A 40 -6.75 -5.96 2.94
N TYR A 41 -5.54 -6.47 3.14
CA TYR A 41 -4.61 -5.97 4.15
C TYR A 41 -4.14 -4.55 3.83
N ILE A 42 -3.65 -4.33 2.60
CA ILE A 42 -3.19 -2.99 2.16
C ILE A 42 -4.33 -2.00 2.29
N LYS A 43 -5.53 -2.34 1.80
CA LYS A 43 -6.71 -1.47 1.90
C LYS A 43 -7.05 -1.17 3.36
N LYS A 44 -7.07 -2.17 4.24
CA LYS A 44 -7.41 -1.98 5.66
C LYS A 44 -6.38 -1.10 6.40
N GLU A 45 -5.09 -1.28 6.11
CA GLU A 45 -4.04 -0.47 6.72
C GLU A 45 -4.06 0.97 6.19
N PHE A 46 -4.27 1.15 4.88
CA PHE A 46 -4.45 2.48 4.29
C PHE A 46 -5.72 3.17 4.79
N ASP A 47 -6.84 2.46 4.86
CA ASP A 47 -8.07 2.96 5.47
C ASP A 47 -7.79 3.38 6.92
N LYS A 48 -7.15 2.56 7.77
CA LYS A 48 -6.85 3.00 9.15
C LYS A 48 -5.95 4.23 9.23
N LYS A 49 -4.92 4.31 8.38
CA LYS A 49 -3.89 5.35 8.45
C LYS A 49 -4.33 6.65 7.79
N TYR A 50 -5.21 6.58 6.78
CA TYR A 50 -5.61 7.71 5.93
C TYR A 50 -7.14 7.93 5.84
N ASN A 51 -7.99 7.16 6.55
CA ASN A 51 -9.46 7.23 6.45
C ASN A 51 -10.12 8.59 6.67
N PRO A 52 -9.64 9.56 7.48
CA PRO A 52 -10.42 10.76 7.63
C PRO A 52 -10.37 11.68 6.40
N THR A 53 -9.56 11.41 5.36
CA THR A 53 -9.26 12.43 4.33
C THR A 53 -9.66 12.07 2.88
N CYS A 54 -9.98 10.82 2.55
CA CYS A 54 -10.34 10.45 1.15
C CYS A 54 -11.81 10.71 0.77
N ALA A 55 -12.69 11.05 1.72
CA ALA A 55 -14.12 11.29 1.45
C ALA A 55 -14.50 12.79 1.27
N LEU A 56 -13.52 13.69 1.17
CA LEU A 56 -13.75 15.13 0.99
C LEU A 56 -12.91 15.70 -0.17
N LYS A 57 -13.24 15.30 -1.40
CA LYS A 57 -13.14 16.20 -2.56
C LYS A 57 -14.04 15.74 -3.70
#